data_AF-A0A550D3U2-F1
#
_entry.id   AF-A0A550D3U2-F1
#
_cell.length_a   1.000
_cell.length_b   1.000
_cell.length_c   1.000
_cell.angle_alpha   90.00
_cell.angle_beta   90.00
_cell.angle_gamma   90.00
#
_symmetry.space_group_name_H-M   'P 1'
#
loop_
_entity.id
_entity.type
_entity.pdbx_description
1 polymer ?
#
loop_
_entity_poly.entity_id
_entity_poly.type
_entity_poly.pdbx_seq_one_letter_code
_entity_poly.pdbx_strand_id
1 'polypeptide(L)' 'MDKPDFEETLYIVSGIIFLAALGIALEFIGQYLLGDLMVIISVLWALFILILMKYIEKKDDEKYD' A
#
# COMPACT_ATOMS: atom_id res chain seq x y z
N MET A 1 -16.18 -12.26 9.78
CA MET A 1 -15.56 -12.48 8.46
C MET A 1 -14.18 -13.03 8.69
N ASP A 2 -13.69 -13.93 7.84
CA ASP A 2 -12.28 -14.32 7.84
C ASP A 2 -11.45 -13.02 7.76
N LYS A 3 -10.55 -12.83 8.72
CA LYS A 3 -9.59 -11.71 8.72
C LYS A 3 -8.99 -11.60 7.31
N PRO A 4 -8.67 -10.39 6.80
CA PRO A 4 -7.92 -10.28 5.55
C PRO A 4 -6.77 -11.26 5.65
N ASP A 5 -6.78 -12.27 4.77
CA ASP A 5 -5.97 -13.45 4.97
C ASP A 5 -4.54 -12.95 5.12
N PHE A 6 -3.84 -13.40 6.15
CA PHE A 6 -2.53 -12.81 6.51
C PHE A 6 -1.60 -12.73 5.29
N GLU A 7 -1.77 -13.68 4.36
CA GLU A 7 -1.20 -13.75 3.03
C GLU A 7 -1.55 -12.55 2.12
N GLU A 8 -2.82 -12.15 1.97
CA GLU A 8 -3.23 -10.98 1.18
C GLU A 8 -2.59 -9.69 1.71
N THR A 9 -2.56 -9.52 3.04
CA THR A 9 -1.92 -8.36 3.67
C THR A 9 -0.41 -8.38 3.41
N LEU A 10 0.23 -9.54 3.49
CA LEU A 10 1.65 -9.73 3.15
C LEU A 10 1.95 -9.41 1.69
N TYR A 11 1.12 -9.85 0.75
CA TYR A 11 1.27 -9.53 -0.67
C TYR A 11 1.18 -8.03 -0.92
N ILE A 12 0.23 -7.37 -0.28
CA ILE A 12 0.07 -5.93 -0.36
C ILE A 12 1.28 -5.18 0.21
N VAL A 13 1.73 -5.54 1.42
CA VAL A 13 2.86 -4.91 2.09
C VAL A 13 4.17 -5.15 1.33
N SER A 14 4.37 -6.35 0.79
CA SER A 14 5.56 -6.66 -0.02
C SER A 14 5.62 -5.85 -1.31
N GLY A 15 4.47 -5.61 -1.97
CA GLY A 15 4.39 -4.72 -3.13
C GLY A 15 4.79 -3.28 -2.82
N ILE A 16 4.37 -2.75 -1.66
CA ILE A 16 4.76 -1.39 -1.20
C ILE A 16 6.27 -1.33 -0.93
N ILE A 17 6.82 -2.31 -0.22
CA ILE A 17 8.26 -2.38 0.09
C ILE A 17 9.07 -2.46 -1.20
N PHE A 18 8.63 -3.27 -2.17
CA PHE A 18 9.28 -3.39 -3.48
C PHE A 18 9.28 -2.05 -4.24
N LEU A 19 8.13 -1.37 -4.33
CA LEU A 19 8.02 -0.08 -5.03
C LEU A 19 8.88 1.00 -4.37
N ALA A 20 8.90 1.06 -3.03
CA ALA A 20 9.74 2.00 -2.29
C ALA A 20 11.23 1.72 -2.53
N ALA A 21 11.66 0.45 -2.47
CA ALA A 21 13.04 0.07 -2.73
C ALA A 21 13.48 0.36 -4.17
N LEU A 22 12.58 0.13 -5.15
CA LEU A 22 12.82 0.44 -6.55
C LEU A 22 12.93 1.95 -6.80
N GLY A 23 12.09 2.76 -6.13
CA GLY A 23 12.18 4.21 -6.18
C GLY A 23 13.52 4.72 -5.66
N ILE A 24 13.95 4.23 -4.50
CA ILE A 24 15.27 4.54 -3.92
C ILE A 24 16.40 4.13 -4.87
N ALA A 25 16.34 2.92 -5.45
CA ALA A 25 17.36 2.45 -6.38
C ALA A 25 17.46 3.32 -7.65
N LEU A 26 16.33 3.77 -8.19
CA LEU A 26 16.29 4.68 -9.34
C LEU A 26 16.91 6.05 -9.02
N GLU A 27 16.68 6.55 -7.82
CA GLU A 27 17.30 7.77 -7.32
C GLU A 27 18.83 7.64 -7.27
N PHE A 28 19.34 6.49 -6.80
CA PHE A 28 20.79 6.19 -6.78
C PHE A 28 21.43 6.11 -8.18
N ILE A 29 20.68 5.71 -9.20
CA ILE A 29 21.18 5.63 -10.60
C ILE A 29 21.09 7.00 -11.31
N GLY A 30 20.61 8.04 -10.60
CA GLY A 30 20.51 9.41 -11.12
C GLY A 30 19.19 9.69 -11.84
N GLN A 31 18.21 8.78 -11.76
CA GLN A 31 16.84 9.02 -12.24
C GLN A 31 15.96 9.59 -11.15
N TYR A 32 16.36 10.73 -10.58
CA TYR A 32 15.71 11.35 -9.43
C TYR A 32 14.20 11.54 -9.61
N LEU A 33 13.76 12.07 -10.75
CA LEU A 33 12.33 12.30 -11.05
C LEU A 33 11.50 11.00 -11.04
N LEU A 34 12.07 9.91 -11.58
CA LEU A 34 11.38 8.62 -11.64
C LEU A 34 11.39 7.93 -10.28
N GLY A 35 12.49 8.07 -9.52
CA GLY A 35 12.60 7.62 -8.14
C GLY A 35 11.55 8.26 -7.24
N ASP A 36 11.45 9.59 -7.28
CA ASP A 36 10.46 10.36 -6.52
C ASP A 36 9.02 9.94 -6.86
N LEU A 37 8.70 9.78 -8.15
CA LEU A 37 7.38 9.31 -8.58
C LEU A 37 7.05 7.92 -8.02
N MET A 38 8.00 6.99 -8.05
CA MET A 38 7.81 5.64 -7.51
C MET A 38 7.57 5.65 -6.00
N VAL A 39 8.32 6.47 -5.26
CA VAL A 39 8.12 6.64 -3.81
C VAL A 39 6.74 7.24 -3.54
N ILE A 40 6.34 8.29 -4.26
CA ILE A 40 5.00 8.90 -4.10
C ILE A 40 3.89 7.88 -4.40
N ILE A 41 4.02 7.10 -5.47
CA ILE A 41 3.04 6.05 -5.81
C ILE A 41 2.95 5.02 -4.69
N SER A 42 4.08 4.60 -4.10
CA SER A 42 4.08 3.66 -2.98
C SER A 42 3.32 4.18 -1.75
N VAL A 43 3.48 5.48 -1.45
CA VAL A 43 2.77 6.15 -0.34
C VAL A 43 1.27 6.26 -0.63
N LEU A 44 0.90 6.67 -1.85
CA LEU A 44 -0.50 6.76 -2.26
C LEU A 44 -1.18 5.39 -2.22
N TRP A 45 -0.48 4.34 -2.64
CA TRP A 45 -0.96 2.97 -2.57
C TRP A 45 -1.23 2.54 -1.13
N ALA A 46 -0.28 2.78 -0.22
CA ALA A 46 -0.43 2.50 1.21
C ALA A 46 -1.65 3.22 1.82
N LEU A 47 -1.83 4.51 1.49
CA LEU A 47 -2.98 5.30 1.93
C LEU A 47 -4.30 4.74 1.38
N PHE A 48 -4.33 4.34 0.12
CA PHE A 48 -5.51 3.75 -0.51
C PHE A 48 -5.95 2.47 0.22
N ILE A 49 -5.00 1.60 0.56
CA ILE A 49 -5.28 0.36 1.30
C ILE A 49 -5.80 0.67 2.71
N LEU A 50 -5.21 1.65 3.41
CA LEU A 50 -5.68 2.08 4.73
C LEU A 50 -7.13 2.59 4.68
N ILE A 51 -7.48 3.36 3.64
CA ILE A 51 -8.85 3.84 3.44
C ILE A 51 -9.79 2.67 3.15
N LEU A 52 -9.38 1.73 2.30
CA LEU A 52 -10.16 0.53 2.01
C LEU A 52 -10.42 -0.31 3.25
N MET A 53 -9.40 -0.57 4.07
CA MET A 53 -9.54 -1.29 5.33
C MET A 53 -10.55 -0.60 6.26
N LYS A 54 -10.41 0.72 6.46
CA LYS A 54 -11.36 1.50 7.27
C LYS A 54 -12.78 1.51 6.71
N TYR A 55 -12.92 1.54 5.38
CA TYR A 55 -14.22 1.51 4.73
C TYR A 55 -14.93 0.16 4.93
N ILE A 56 -14.16 -0.94 4.86
CA ILE A 56 -14.68 -2.30 5.12
C ILE A 56 -15.08 -2.43 6.59
N GLU A 57 -14.22 -2.04 7.53
CA GLU A 57 -14.54 -2.06 8.97
C GLU A 57 -15.83 -1.31 9.28
N LYS A 58 -15.98 -0.09 8.76
CA LYS A 58 -17.20 0.72 8.97
C LYS A 58 -18.45 0.05 8.40
N LYS A 59 -18.36 -0.59 7.24
CA LYS A 59 -19.49 -1.29 6.62
C LYS A 59 -19.90 -2.55 7.39
N ASP A 60 -18.94 -3.21 8.04
CA ASP A 60 -19.22 -4.36 8.88
C ASP A 60 -19.96 -3.93 10.16
N ASP A 61 -19.55 -2.83 10.80
CA ASP A 61 -20.22 -2.30 11.99
C ASP A 61 -21.70 -1.93 11.72
N GLU A 62 -21.99 -1.27 10.58
CA GLU A 62 -23.37 -0.91 10.20
C GLU A 62 -24.28 -2.11 9.87
N LYS A 63 -23.72 -3.31 9.69
CA LYS A 63 -24.47 -4.52 9.30
C LYS A 63 -24.87 -5.41 10.49
N TYR A 64 -24.32 -5.13 11.67
CA TYR A 64 -24.56 -5.89 12.90
C TYR A 64 -25.29 -5.09 14.00
N ASP A 65 -25.63 -3.82 13.74
CA ASP A 65 -26.67 -3.04 14.44
C ASP A 65 -28.03 -3.14 13.72
#